data_AF-A0AAV4F8K8-F1
#
_entry.id   AF-A0AAV4F8K8-F1
#
_cell.length_a   1.000
_cell.length_b   1.000
_cell.length_c   1.000
_cell.angle_alpha   90.00
_cell.angle_beta   90.00
_cell.angle_gamma   90.00
#
_symmetry.space_group_name_H-M   'P 1'
#
loop_
_entity.id
_entity.type
_entity.pdbx_description
1 polymer ?
#
loop_
_entity_poly.entity_id
_entity_poly.type
_entity_poly.pdbx_seq_one_letter_code
_entity_poly.pdbx_strand_id
1 'polypeptide(L)'
;MGTGFVYHVSAASDNKMPCPCDECKGEIKIHWKIYVRTARHVVFNSEEAEKTKIDFFYDDTDSLIHGMVKSVWGIKLEVEEPDPKFDESVILCITHDENLVRRIKSDKSHWKPFINYSPIFYPNNRGLIDSLPTAEACRKYAHAVIFSHPHYMPKMVSVGKWNTSQNHSIDISNNGIKFQYQTPTCSGCSGAPVILIHPYQDLFNPNFFPWSGPVHSGTKTLKKVKYQDNYSKSLEHTYPVL
;
A
#
# COMPACT_ATOMS: atom_id res chain seq x y z
N MET A 1 -12.76 2.34 -6.24
CA MET A 1 -12.35 3.03 -5.01
C MET A 1 -11.51 2.07 -4.19
N GLY A 2 -10.45 2.55 -3.55
CA GLY A 2 -9.55 1.73 -2.75
C GLY A 2 -8.68 2.60 -1.86
N THR A 3 -7.71 1.97 -1.21
CA THR A 3 -6.68 2.62 -0.40
C THR A 3 -5.36 2.64 -1.16
N GLY A 4 -4.57 3.67 -0.96
CA GLY A 4 -3.17 3.69 -1.38
C GLY A 4 -2.31 4.28 -0.27
N PHE A 5 -1.00 4.23 -0.45
CA PHE A 5 -0.06 4.85 0.47
C PHE A 5 1.10 5.48 -0.29
N VAL A 6 1.69 6.52 0.32
CA VAL A 6 2.82 7.21 -0.29
C VAL A 6 4.07 6.35 -0.16
N TYR A 7 4.56 5.87 -1.30
CA TYR A 7 5.80 5.13 -1.39
C TYR A 7 7.01 6.06 -1.42
N HIS A 8 6.94 7.10 -2.25
CA HIS A 8 8.05 8.02 -2.47
C HIS A 8 7.58 9.44 -2.77
N VAL A 9 8.38 10.43 -2.37
CA VAL A 9 8.19 11.84 -2.72
C VAL A 9 9.53 12.40 -3.15
N SER A 10 9.58 13.05 -4.31
CA SER A 10 10.75 13.75 -4.81
C SER A 10 10.40 15.17 -5.26
N ALA A 11 11.36 16.08 -5.12
CA ALA A 11 11.27 17.40 -5.70
C ALA A 11 11.84 17.36 -7.11
N ALA A 12 11.17 17.98 -8.07
CA ALA A 12 11.79 18.33 -9.34
C ALA A 12 12.42 19.71 -9.16
N SER A 13 13.61 19.75 -8.58
CA SER A 13 14.39 20.99 -8.35
C SER A 13 15.26 21.37 -9.54
N ASP A 14 15.53 20.44 -10.43
CA ASP A 14 16.46 20.64 -11.52
C ASP A 14 15.64 21.13 -12.70
N ASN A 15 15.81 22.42 -13.08
CA ASN A 15 15.17 23.16 -14.18
C ASN A 15 15.16 22.47 -15.58
N LYS A 16 15.51 21.20 -15.68
CA LYS A 16 15.62 20.40 -16.90
C LYS A 16 14.30 19.78 -17.35
N MET A 17 13.29 19.64 -16.47
CA MET A 17 11.98 19.13 -16.87
C MET A 17 10.84 20.08 -16.45
N PRO A 18 10.02 20.56 -17.40
CA PRO A 18 8.82 21.31 -17.07
C PRO A 18 7.83 20.44 -16.28
N CYS A 19 6.94 21.06 -15.49
CA CYS A 19 5.85 20.32 -14.85
C CYS A 19 5.04 19.57 -15.91
N PRO A 20 4.79 18.27 -15.74
CA PRO A 20 3.95 17.51 -16.67
C PRO A 20 2.45 17.71 -16.40
N CYS A 21 2.09 18.59 -15.47
CA CYS A 21 0.72 18.87 -15.10
C CYS A 21 0.07 19.87 -16.07
N ASP A 22 -1.14 19.56 -16.54
CA ASP A 22 -1.87 20.39 -17.49
C ASP A 22 -2.22 21.78 -16.95
N GLU A 23 -2.41 21.89 -15.63
CA GLU A 23 -2.82 23.13 -14.98
C GLU A 23 -1.80 24.26 -15.16
N CYS A 24 -0.50 23.97 -15.02
CA CYS A 24 0.53 25.01 -15.10
C CYS A 24 1.26 25.07 -16.44
N LYS A 25 1.05 24.10 -17.34
CA LYS A 25 1.67 24.05 -18.68
C LYS A 25 3.20 24.23 -18.66
N GLY A 26 3.85 23.79 -17.57
CA GLY A 26 5.28 23.92 -17.38
C GLY A 26 5.79 25.29 -16.92
N GLU A 27 4.91 26.25 -16.63
CA GLU A 27 5.30 27.59 -16.16
C GLU A 27 5.86 27.56 -14.74
N ILE A 28 5.38 26.63 -13.91
CA ILE A 28 5.87 26.46 -12.54
C ILE A 28 7.10 25.55 -12.56
N LYS A 29 8.25 26.12 -12.17
CA LYS A 29 9.53 25.42 -12.13
C LYS A 29 9.64 24.43 -10.97
N ILE A 30 9.07 24.77 -9.82
CA ILE A 30 9.15 23.94 -8.62
C ILE A 30 7.87 23.13 -8.49
N HIS A 31 7.98 21.82 -8.66
CA HIS A 31 6.90 20.88 -8.43
C HIS A 31 7.42 19.64 -7.71
N TRP A 32 6.50 18.92 -7.09
CA TRP A 32 6.80 17.68 -6.39
C TRP A 32 6.10 16.51 -7.05
N LYS A 33 6.82 15.38 -7.11
CA LYS A 33 6.31 14.09 -7.56
C LYS A 33 5.97 13.27 -6.34
N ILE A 34 4.73 12.79 -6.26
CA ILE A 34 4.25 11.90 -5.21
C ILE A 34 3.91 10.57 -5.87
N TYR A 35 4.54 9.49 -5.40
CA TYR A 35 4.32 8.14 -5.89
C TYR A 35 3.44 7.41 -4.90
N VAL A 36 2.22 7.08 -5.31
CA VAL A 36 1.22 6.41 -4.49
C VAL A 36 1.07 4.97 -4.96
N ARG A 37 1.37 4.02 -4.09
CA ARG A 37 1.19 2.60 -4.37
C ARG A 37 -0.22 2.18 -3.97
N THR A 38 -0.88 1.42 -4.84
CA THR A 38 -2.19 0.79 -4.60
C THR A 38 -2.25 -0.56 -5.33
N ALA A 39 -3.42 -1.21 -5.32
CA ALA A 39 -3.62 -2.44 -6.07
C ALA A 39 -3.96 -2.13 -7.54
N ARG A 40 -3.48 -2.95 -8.47
CA ARG A 40 -3.69 -2.77 -9.91
C ARG A 40 -5.17 -2.85 -10.28
N HIS A 41 -5.95 -3.68 -9.61
CA HIS A 41 -7.40 -3.72 -9.83
C HIS A 41 -8.14 -2.49 -9.28
N VAL A 42 -7.46 -1.61 -8.52
CA VAL A 42 -8.00 -0.31 -8.10
C VAL A 42 -7.70 0.75 -9.15
N VAL A 43 -6.48 0.77 -9.70
CA VAL A 43 -6.06 1.60 -10.84
C VAL A 43 -5.19 0.78 -11.77
N PHE A 44 -5.73 0.43 -12.94
CA PHE A 44 -5.20 -0.59 -13.83
C PHE A 44 -4.20 -0.05 -14.85
N ASN A 45 -4.42 1.16 -15.36
CA ASN A 45 -3.61 1.77 -16.42
C ASN A 45 -3.49 3.31 -16.23
N SER A 46 -2.73 3.97 -17.10
CA SER A 46 -2.52 5.42 -17.05
C SER A 46 -3.81 6.22 -17.31
N GLU A 47 -4.72 5.73 -18.16
CA GLU A 47 -6.01 6.40 -18.42
C GLU A 47 -6.91 6.44 -17.18
N GLU A 48 -6.88 5.39 -16.35
CA GLU A 48 -7.55 5.37 -15.05
C GLU A 48 -6.81 6.25 -14.04
N ALA A 49 -5.47 6.27 -14.08
CA ALA A 49 -4.65 7.09 -13.19
C ALA A 49 -4.93 8.59 -13.37
N GLU A 50 -5.05 9.07 -14.61
CA GLU A 50 -5.40 10.47 -14.94
C GLU A 50 -6.76 10.89 -14.36
N LYS A 51 -7.70 9.94 -14.24
CA LYS A 51 -9.04 10.15 -13.69
C LYS A 51 -9.13 9.86 -12.20
N THR A 52 -8.00 9.50 -11.57
CA THR A 52 -7.96 9.12 -10.16
C THR A 52 -7.62 10.33 -9.30
N LYS A 53 -8.52 10.63 -8.36
CA LYS A 53 -8.31 11.61 -7.29
C LYS A 53 -7.83 10.89 -6.03
N ILE A 54 -6.76 11.37 -5.41
CA ILE A 54 -6.18 10.84 -4.18
C ILE A 54 -6.35 11.86 -3.08
N ASP A 55 -7.04 11.46 -2.01
CA ASP A 55 -7.28 12.27 -0.82
C ASP A 55 -6.29 11.88 0.29
N PHE A 56 -5.55 12.86 0.78
CA PHE A 56 -4.61 12.74 1.89
C PHE A 56 -5.23 13.24 3.19
N PHE A 57 -4.80 12.65 4.31
CA PHE A 57 -5.14 13.09 5.67
C PHE A 57 -6.63 13.05 6.02
N TYR A 58 -7.35 12.06 5.48
CA TYR A 58 -8.74 11.81 5.86
C TYR A 58 -8.81 10.88 7.08
N ASP A 59 -8.42 11.39 8.23
CA ASP A 59 -8.26 10.59 9.45
C ASP A 59 -9.59 10.35 10.19
N ASP A 60 -10.48 11.34 10.14
CA ASP A 60 -11.79 11.37 10.80
C ASP A 60 -12.78 12.24 9.99
N THR A 61 -14.04 12.29 10.42
CA THR A 61 -15.04 13.18 9.80
C THR A 61 -14.71 14.66 9.99
N ASP A 62 -14.02 15.01 11.07
CA ASP A 62 -13.60 16.38 11.37
C ASP A 62 -12.56 16.88 10.37
N SER A 63 -11.79 15.96 9.78
CA SER A 63 -10.81 16.25 8.73
C SER A 63 -11.48 16.87 7.50
N LEU A 64 -12.70 16.44 7.17
CA LEU A 64 -13.49 17.03 6.09
C LEU A 64 -14.06 18.39 6.51
N ILE A 65 -14.64 18.47 7.72
CA ILE A 65 -15.28 19.68 8.25
C ILE A 65 -14.28 20.85 8.32
N HIS A 66 -13.06 20.58 8.75
CA HIS A 66 -12.01 21.60 8.92
C HIS A 66 -11.10 21.76 7.69
N GLY A 67 -11.41 21.12 6.56
CA GLY A 67 -10.63 21.26 5.32
C GLY A 67 -9.19 20.74 5.43
N MET A 68 -8.96 19.76 6.30
CA MET A 68 -7.65 19.13 6.52
C MET A 68 -7.28 18.15 5.40
N VAL A 69 -8.29 17.63 4.70
CA VAL A 69 -8.11 16.75 3.55
C VAL A 69 -7.51 17.54 2.39
N LYS A 70 -6.41 17.02 1.83
CA LYS A 70 -5.76 17.56 0.65
C LYS A 70 -5.85 16.57 -0.48
N SER A 71 -6.19 17.05 -1.67
CA SER A 71 -6.39 16.17 -2.83
C SER A 71 -5.37 16.46 -3.91
N VAL A 72 -4.94 15.42 -4.61
CA VAL A 72 -4.17 15.52 -5.86
C VAL A 72 -4.79 14.60 -6.92
N TRP A 73 -4.52 14.89 -8.18
CA TRP A 73 -4.87 14.02 -9.29
C TRP A 73 -3.66 13.20 -9.71
N GLY A 74 -3.91 11.95 -10.12
CA GLY A 74 -2.92 11.14 -10.81
C GLY A 74 -2.63 11.71 -12.19
N ILE A 75 -1.41 11.48 -12.67
CA ILE A 75 -0.96 11.85 -14.02
C ILE A 75 -0.79 10.61 -14.89
N LYS A 76 -0.19 9.55 -14.35
CA LYS A 76 0.01 8.28 -15.05
C LYS A 76 0.49 7.21 -14.08
N LEU A 77 0.64 5.97 -14.56
CA LEU A 77 1.41 4.96 -13.84
C LEU A 77 2.92 5.19 -14.02
N GLU A 78 3.69 4.85 -12.99
CA GLU A 78 5.16 4.85 -13.04
C GLU A 78 5.69 3.80 -14.05
N VAL A 79 5.00 2.66 -14.13
CA VAL A 79 5.28 1.57 -15.07
C VAL A 79 4.02 1.34 -15.89
N GLU A 80 4.10 1.52 -17.22
CA GLU A 80 2.95 1.38 -18.13
C GLU A 80 2.54 -0.07 -18.35
N GLU A 81 3.50 -0.99 -18.36
CA GLU A 81 3.29 -2.43 -18.52
C GLU A 81 3.86 -3.19 -17.31
N PRO A 82 3.23 -3.07 -16.12
CA PRO A 82 3.67 -3.84 -14.97
C PRO A 82 3.41 -5.33 -15.23
N ASP A 83 4.30 -6.19 -14.75
CA ASP A 83 4.17 -7.64 -14.91
C ASP A 83 2.76 -8.07 -14.47
N PRO A 84 1.99 -8.75 -15.35
CA PRO A 84 0.60 -9.12 -15.10
C PRO A 84 0.42 -10.03 -13.89
N LYS A 85 1.49 -10.63 -13.39
CA LYS A 85 1.49 -11.43 -12.16
C LYS A 85 1.41 -10.57 -10.90
N PHE A 86 1.56 -9.24 -11.00
CA PHE A 86 1.51 -8.30 -9.88
C PHE A 86 0.26 -7.41 -9.97
N ASP A 87 -0.48 -7.35 -8.87
CA ASP A 87 -1.68 -6.56 -8.67
C ASP A 87 -1.27 -5.35 -7.84
N GLU A 88 -0.23 -4.70 -8.34
CA GLU A 88 0.35 -3.49 -7.81
C GLU A 88 0.34 -2.45 -8.93
N SER A 89 -0.05 -1.23 -8.59
CA SER A 89 0.16 -0.08 -9.43
C SER A 89 0.76 1.05 -8.60
N VAL A 90 1.62 1.84 -9.25
CA VAL A 90 2.21 3.04 -8.65
C VAL A 90 1.78 4.22 -9.48
N ILE A 91 0.95 5.07 -8.87
CA ILE A 91 0.39 6.26 -9.49
C ILE A 91 1.35 7.43 -9.25
N LEU A 92 1.80 8.07 -10.32
CA LEU A 92 2.51 9.34 -10.25
C LEU A 92 1.50 10.47 -10.13
N CYS A 93 1.62 11.25 -9.05
CA CYS A 93 0.87 12.48 -8.83
C CYS A 93 1.82 13.67 -8.83
N ILE A 94 1.30 14.84 -9.19
CA ILE A 94 2.05 16.09 -9.15
C ILE A 94 1.33 17.09 -8.26
N THR A 95 2.11 17.84 -7.49
CA THR A 95 1.59 18.96 -6.72
C THR A 95 2.57 20.13 -6.70
N HIS A 96 2.03 21.32 -6.51
CA HIS A 96 2.76 22.55 -6.21
C HIS A 96 2.57 22.99 -4.75
N ASP A 97 1.84 22.21 -3.94
CA ASP A 97 1.61 22.52 -2.53
C ASP A 97 2.79 22.02 -1.69
N GLU A 98 3.71 22.93 -1.36
CA GLU A 98 4.84 22.63 -0.49
C GLU A 98 4.38 22.21 0.91
N ASN A 99 3.26 22.74 1.43
CA ASN A 99 2.78 22.40 2.76
C ASN A 99 2.28 20.95 2.81
N LEU A 100 1.59 20.49 1.76
CA LEU A 100 1.22 19.09 1.57
C LEU A 100 2.46 18.19 1.61
N VAL A 101 3.48 18.52 0.82
CA VAL A 101 4.70 17.72 0.73
C VAL A 101 5.48 17.73 2.04
N ARG A 102 5.59 18.89 2.69
CA ARG A 102 6.24 19.04 3.98
C ARG A 102 5.54 18.19 5.03
N ARG A 103 4.20 18.17 5.04
CA ARG A 103 3.40 17.32 5.94
C ARG A 103 3.62 15.83 5.67
N ILE A 104 3.59 15.39 4.40
CA ILE A 104 3.89 13.99 4.03
C ILE A 104 5.32 13.58 4.49
N LYS A 105 6.27 14.51 4.42
CA LYS A 105 7.65 14.26 4.87
C LYS A 105 7.78 14.28 6.40
N SER A 106 7.14 15.23 7.09
CA SER A 106 7.23 15.40 8.55
C SER A 106 6.55 14.28 9.30
N ASP A 107 5.41 13.82 8.80
CA ASP A 107 4.61 12.77 9.44
C ASP A 107 5.29 11.39 9.29
N LYS A 108 6.45 11.33 8.63
CA LYS A 108 7.13 10.09 8.20
C LYS A 108 6.17 9.16 7.45
N SER A 109 5.12 9.71 6.85
CA SER A 109 4.04 8.97 6.20
C SER A 109 4.41 8.47 4.80
N HIS A 110 5.67 8.66 4.40
CA HIS A 110 6.26 8.03 3.22
C HIS A 110 7.04 6.78 3.63
N TRP A 111 6.65 5.62 3.10
CA TRP A 111 7.10 4.30 3.55
C TRP A 111 8.49 3.89 3.05
N LYS A 112 9.27 4.81 2.50
CA LYS A 112 10.62 4.53 1.97
C LYS A 112 11.52 3.79 2.97
N PRO A 113 11.55 4.14 4.28
CA PRO A 113 12.30 3.34 5.27
C PRO A 113 11.70 1.94 5.43
N PHE A 114 10.40 1.81 5.62
CA PHE A 114 9.73 0.53 5.86
C PHE A 114 9.89 -0.48 4.72
N ILE A 115 9.89 0.01 3.48
CA ILE A 115 10.03 -0.84 2.31
C ILE A 115 11.48 -1.27 2.13
N ASN A 116 12.43 -0.34 2.24
CA ASN A 116 13.85 -0.66 2.13
C ASN A 116 14.35 -1.59 3.24
N TYR A 117 13.75 -1.53 4.44
CA TYR A 117 14.09 -2.42 5.54
C TYR A 117 13.22 -3.67 5.63
N SER A 118 12.19 -3.82 4.78
CA SER A 118 11.36 -5.01 4.83
C SER A 118 12.18 -6.22 4.35
N PRO A 119 12.47 -7.18 5.23
CA PRO A 119 13.26 -8.35 4.87
C PRO A 119 12.49 -9.31 3.94
N ILE A 120 11.19 -9.06 3.78
CA ILE A 120 10.29 -9.76 2.85
C ILE A 120 10.54 -9.28 1.41
N PHE A 121 10.85 -8.00 1.21
CA PHE A 121 10.99 -7.39 -0.13
C PHE A 121 12.44 -7.20 -0.59
N TYR A 122 13.40 -7.02 0.32
CA TYR A 122 14.82 -6.87 -0.02
C TYR A 122 15.66 -7.96 0.65
N PRO A 123 15.73 -9.17 0.07
CA PRO A 123 16.53 -10.27 0.61
C PRO A 123 18.04 -9.94 0.65
N ASN A 124 18.50 -8.92 -0.07
CA ASN A 124 19.92 -8.51 -0.06
C ASN A 124 20.26 -7.51 1.06
N ASN A 125 19.29 -6.99 1.81
CA ASN A 125 19.52 -6.16 3.01
C ASN A 125 19.67 -6.99 4.30
N ARG A 126 19.99 -8.28 4.16
CA ARG A 126 20.17 -9.25 5.26
C ARG A 126 21.50 -9.02 5.98
N GLY A 127 21.46 -8.23 7.04
CA GLY A 127 22.49 -8.30 8.10
C GLY A 127 22.14 -9.27 9.23
N LEU A 128 20.88 -9.72 9.31
CA LEU A 128 20.33 -10.46 10.47
C LEU A 128 19.43 -11.65 10.12
N ILE A 129 19.07 -11.86 8.85
CA ILE A 129 18.13 -12.92 8.38
C ILE A 129 18.83 -13.91 7.42
N ASP A 130 20.14 -14.08 7.57
CA ASP A 130 20.90 -15.09 6.81
C ASP A 130 20.78 -16.51 7.36
N SER A 131 20.03 -16.73 8.45
CA SER A 131 19.94 -18.04 9.10
C SER A 131 18.57 -18.71 9.03
N LEU A 132 17.51 -18.05 8.51
CA LEU A 132 16.17 -18.63 8.46
C LEU A 132 15.57 -18.52 7.05
N PRO A 133 15.06 -19.63 6.47
CA PRO A 133 14.22 -19.56 5.27
C PRO A 133 13.11 -18.54 5.50
N THR A 134 12.80 -17.68 4.52
CA THR A 134 11.81 -16.60 4.66
C THR A 134 10.47 -17.08 5.23
N ALA A 135 10.09 -18.33 4.96
CA ALA A 135 8.91 -18.96 5.53
C ALA A 135 8.97 -19.09 7.07
N GLU A 136 10.14 -19.46 7.60
CA GLU A 136 10.39 -19.61 9.02
C GLU A 136 10.52 -18.26 9.73
N ALA A 137 11.14 -17.27 9.06
CA ALA A 137 11.16 -15.89 9.56
C ALA A 137 9.73 -15.33 9.69
N CYS A 138 8.89 -15.60 8.69
CA CYS A 138 7.50 -15.18 8.72
C CYS A 138 6.76 -15.86 9.87
N ARG A 139 6.92 -17.19 10.11
CA ARG A 139 6.17 -17.97 11.14
C ARG A 139 6.14 -17.38 12.55
N LYS A 140 7.05 -16.46 12.85
CA LYS A 140 7.13 -15.77 14.13
C LYS A 140 6.02 -14.71 14.29
N TYR A 141 5.55 -14.09 13.21
CA TYR A 141 4.44 -13.12 13.30
C TYR A 141 3.15 -13.81 13.80
N ALA A 142 2.26 -13.07 14.44
CA ALA A 142 0.98 -13.61 14.92
C ALA A 142 -0.23 -12.82 14.43
N HIS A 143 -0.03 -11.55 14.08
CA HIS A 143 -1.10 -10.63 13.72
C HIS A 143 -0.79 -9.92 12.40
N ALA A 144 -1.85 -9.54 11.70
CA ALA A 144 -1.82 -8.65 10.55
C ALA A 144 -2.60 -7.37 10.90
N VAL A 145 -1.98 -6.21 10.65
CA VAL A 145 -2.56 -4.89 10.83
C VAL A 145 -2.70 -4.22 9.48
N ILE A 146 -3.89 -3.66 9.22
CA ILE A 146 -4.25 -3.03 7.96
C ILE A 146 -4.67 -1.59 8.26
N PHE A 147 -4.12 -0.63 7.51
CA PHE A 147 -4.50 0.79 7.55
C PHE A 147 -5.23 1.13 6.27
N SER A 148 -6.53 1.41 6.34
CA SER A 148 -7.34 1.59 5.12
C SER A 148 -8.44 2.63 5.24
N HIS A 149 -9.05 2.96 4.10
CA HIS A 149 -10.26 3.78 3.99
C HIS A 149 -11.42 2.91 3.48
N PRO A 150 -11.98 2.02 4.32
CA PRO A 150 -13.06 1.14 3.88
C PRO A 150 -14.25 1.99 3.42
N HIS A 151 -14.77 1.74 2.22
CA HIS A 151 -15.93 2.46 1.66
C HIS A 151 -15.82 4.00 1.67
N TYR A 152 -14.61 4.57 1.53
CA TYR A 152 -14.39 6.03 1.63
C TYR A 152 -14.82 6.60 2.99
N MET A 153 -14.73 5.79 4.03
CA MET A 153 -14.82 6.24 5.41
C MET A 153 -13.46 6.79 5.88
N PRO A 154 -13.44 7.47 7.03
CA PRO A 154 -12.19 7.86 7.66
C PRO A 154 -11.21 6.70 7.81
N LYS A 155 -9.94 7.02 8.01
CA LYS A 155 -8.88 6.03 8.19
C LYS A 155 -9.25 5.05 9.31
N MET A 156 -9.23 3.76 8.99
CA MET A 156 -9.48 2.67 9.94
C MET A 156 -8.22 1.82 10.10
N VAL A 157 -8.03 1.30 11.32
CA VAL A 157 -7.02 0.29 11.61
C VAL A 157 -7.73 -1.01 11.95
N SER A 158 -7.49 -2.04 11.14
CA SER A 158 -8.02 -3.39 11.38
C SER A 158 -6.90 -4.30 11.84
N VAL A 159 -7.14 -5.06 12.90
CA VAL A 159 -6.20 -6.05 13.45
C VAL A 159 -6.84 -7.42 13.38
N GLY A 160 -6.10 -8.42 12.89
CA GLY A 160 -6.55 -9.79 12.83
C GLY A 160 -5.42 -10.78 13.02
N LYS A 161 -5.78 -12.04 13.23
CA LYS A 161 -4.79 -13.12 13.35
C LYS A 161 -4.23 -13.47 11.99
N TRP A 162 -2.93 -13.66 11.92
CA TRP A 162 -2.33 -14.29 10.75
C TRP A 162 -2.60 -15.81 10.81
N ASN A 163 -3.07 -16.39 9.70
CA ASN A 163 -3.42 -17.80 9.66
C ASN A 163 -2.17 -18.64 9.32
N THR A 164 -1.55 -19.23 10.34
CA THR A 164 -0.34 -20.05 10.22
C THR A 164 -0.63 -21.54 10.02
N SER A 165 -1.88 -21.94 9.75
CA SER A 165 -2.21 -23.37 9.61
C SER A 165 -1.32 -24.03 8.55
N GLN A 166 -0.82 -25.22 8.85
CA GLN A 166 0.31 -25.88 8.17
C GLN A 166 0.13 -26.12 6.66
N ASN A 167 -1.07 -25.87 6.11
CA ASN A 167 -1.40 -26.00 4.69
C ASN A 167 -1.59 -24.67 3.95
N HIS A 168 -1.54 -23.53 4.64
CA HIS A 168 -1.48 -22.22 3.99
C HIS A 168 -0.01 -21.88 3.78
N SER A 169 0.52 -22.43 2.69
CA SER A 169 1.86 -22.16 2.21
C SER A 169 2.07 -20.65 2.17
N ILE A 170 3.10 -20.20 2.88
CA ILE A 170 3.91 -19.09 2.38
C ILE A 170 4.39 -19.60 1.02
N ASP A 171 3.64 -19.27 -0.02
CA ASP A 171 3.97 -19.62 -1.40
C ASP A 171 5.11 -18.70 -1.80
N ILE A 172 6.33 -19.11 -1.43
CA ILE A 172 7.58 -18.49 -1.88
C ILE A 172 7.81 -18.99 -3.29
N SER A 173 7.17 -18.32 -4.25
CA SER A 173 7.42 -18.56 -5.68
C SER A 173 8.42 -17.53 -6.20
N ASN A 174 8.91 -17.72 -7.42
CA ASN A 174 9.72 -16.71 -8.11
C ASN A 174 9.01 -15.35 -8.24
N ASN A 175 7.69 -15.32 -8.08
CA ASN A 175 6.93 -14.08 -8.09
C ASN A 175 6.39 -13.71 -6.70
N GLY A 176 6.85 -14.27 -5.58
CA GLY A 176 6.62 -13.64 -4.28
C GLY A 176 6.31 -14.37 -3.02
N ILE A 177 5.81 -13.60 -2.04
CA ILE A 177 5.36 -14.09 -0.73
C ILE A 177 3.89 -13.74 -0.50
N LYS A 178 3.04 -14.77 -0.37
CA LYS A 178 1.60 -14.63 -0.11
C LYS A 178 1.28 -14.93 1.34
N PHE A 179 0.37 -14.16 1.94
CA PHE A 179 -0.10 -14.36 3.31
C PHE A 179 -1.63 -14.39 3.36
N GLN A 180 -2.17 -15.18 4.29
CA GLN A 180 -3.61 -15.22 4.58
C GLN A 180 -3.86 -14.77 6.01
N TYR A 181 -4.72 -13.79 6.21
CA TYR A 181 -5.04 -13.23 7.53
C TYR A 181 -6.55 -13.21 7.77
N GLN A 182 -6.93 -13.21 9.04
CA GLN A 182 -8.31 -13.08 9.52
C GLN A 182 -8.57 -11.65 10.00
N THR A 183 -8.23 -10.67 9.15
CA THR A 183 -8.44 -9.25 9.41
C THR A 183 -9.64 -8.77 8.61
N PRO A 184 -10.60 -8.01 9.19
CA PRO A 184 -11.75 -7.53 8.45
C PRO A 184 -11.29 -6.60 7.30
N THR A 185 -11.70 -6.95 6.08
CA THR A 185 -11.42 -6.20 4.87
C THR A 185 -12.67 -6.12 3.99
N CYS A 186 -12.74 -5.08 3.17
CA CYS A 186 -13.74 -4.89 2.11
C CYS A 186 -13.01 -4.39 0.85
N SER A 187 -13.73 -4.17 -0.25
CA SER A 187 -13.16 -3.60 -1.48
C SER A 187 -12.49 -2.23 -1.28
N GLY A 188 -12.97 -1.42 -0.34
CA GLY A 188 -12.32 -0.14 0.01
C GLY A 188 -10.95 -0.31 0.67
N CYS A 189 -10.64 -1.50 1.20
CA CYS A 189 -9.33 -1.81 1.75
C CYS A 189 -8.30 -2.19 0.68
N SER A 190 -8.70 -2.48 -0.57
CA SER A 190 -7.75 -2.87 -1.62
C SER A 190 -6.67 -1.81 -1.82
N GLY A 191 -5.41 -2.25 -1.90
CA GLY A 191 -4.25 -1.36 -2.00
C GLY A 191 -3.71 -0.83 -0.66
N ALA A 192 -4.40 -1.08 0.46
CA ALA A 192 -3.94 -0.69 1.79
C ALA A 192 -2.66 -1.43 2.20
N PRO A 193 -1.74 -0.83 2.96
CA PRO A 193 -0.58 -1.56 3.47
C PRO A 193 -0.99 -2.62 4.50
N VAL A 194 -0.39 -3.82 4.38
CA VAL A 194 -0.41 -4.86 5.42
C VAL A 194 0.90 -4.83 6.19
N ILE A 195 0.80 -4.75 7.52
CA ILE A 195 1.91 -4.92 8.45
C ILE A 195 1.73 -6.23 9.22
N LEU A 196 2.73 -7.11 9.18
CA LEU A 196 2.76 -8.28 10.07
C LEU A 196 3.42 -7.89 11.40
N ILE A 197 2.85 -8.34 12.52
CA ILE A 197 3.32 -8.01 13.86
C ILE A 197 3.58 -9.28 14.69
N HIS A 198 4.77 -9.30 15.29
CA HIS A 198 5.24 -10.27 16.27
C HIS A 198 4.90 -9.78 17.67
N PRO A 199 4.13 -10.55 18.46
CA PRO A 199 3.61 -10.08 19.76
C PRO A 199 4.71 -9.80 20.80
N TYR A 200 5.90 -10.39 20.65
CA TYR A 200 6.99 -10.23 21.63
C TYR A 200 8.23 -9.45 21.13
N GLN A 201 8.36 -9.16 19.84
CA GLN A 201 9.61 -8.61 19.26
C GLN A 201 9.39 -7.22 18.63
N ASP A 202 8.26 -7.01 17.96
CA ASP A 202 8.05 -5.80 17.15
C ASP A 202 7.50 -4.63 17.97
N LEU A 203 6.92 -4.88 19.14
CA LEU A 203 6.40 -3.84 20.04
C LEU A 203 7.53 -2.93 20.60
N PHE A 204 8.79 -3.36 20.53
CA PHE A 204 9.92 -2.64 21.12
C PHE A 204 10.87 -2.01 20.11
N ASN A 205 10.67 -2.20 18.79
CA ASN A 205 11.47 -1.54 17.76
C ASN A 205 10.64 -1.16 16.51
N PRO A 206 10.09 0.07 16.45
CA PRO A 206 9.26 0.52 15.34
C PRO A 206 10.01 0.64 14.00
N ASN A 207 11.33 0.42 13.98
CA ASN A 207 12.11 0.42 12.74
C ASN A 207 12.05 -0.93 11.98
N PHE A 208 11.47 -1.97 12.58
CA PHE A 208 11.38 -3.32 12.01
C PHE A 208 9.94 -3.77 11.82
N PHE A 209 9.15 -3.01 11.06
CA PHE A 209 7.86 -3.52 10.59
C PHE A 209 8.04 -4.17 9.22
N PRO A 210 7.88 -5.50 9.10
CA PRO A 210 7.83 -6.16 7.81
C PRO A 210 6.56 -5.72 7.07
N TRP A 211 6.71 -4.78 6.15
CA TRP A 211 5.67 -4.52 5.18
C TRP A 211 5.55 -5.73 4.24
N SER A 212 4.33 -6.15 3.92
CA SER A 212 4.07 -7.39 3.16
C SER A 212 3.31 -7.20 1.84
N GLY A 213 3.02 -5.96 1.44
CA GLY A 213 2.29 -5.69 0.19
C GLY A 213 0.95 -4.98 0.40
N PRO A 214 0.31 -4.51 -0.68
CA PRO A 214 -1.06 -4.03 -0.66
C PRO A 214 -2.07 -5.13 -0.29
N VAL A 215 -3.12 -4.78 0.45
CA VAL A 215 -4.28 -5.64 0.70
C VAL A 215 -4.96 -5.97 -0.62
N HIS A 216 -5.27 -7.25 -0.80
CA HIS A 216 -6.20 -7.72 -1.83
C HIS A 216 -7.46 -8.18 -1.11
N SER A 217 -8.57 -7.46 -1.26
CA SER A 217 -9.84 -7.97 -0.76
C SER A 217 -10.33 -9.10 -1.67
N GLY A 218 -10.51 -10.31 -1.14
CA GLY A 218 -11.20 -11.38 -1.85
C GLY A 218 -11.63 -12.52 -0.93
N THR A 219 -12.81 -13.11 -1.17
CA THR A 219 -13.62 -13.78 -0.11
C THR A 219 -14.02 -15.25 -0.37
N LYS A 220 -13.25 -16.33 -0.10
CA LYS A 220 -13.82 -17.71 -0.30
C LYS A 220 -14.85 -18.11 0.78
N THR A 221 -16.12 -18.19 0.37
CA THR A 221 -17.33 -18.76 1.01
C THR A 221 -17.14 -20.21 1.51
N LEU A 222 -17.53 -20.49 2.76
CA LEU A 222 -17.87 -21.82 3.26
C LEU A 222 -19.39 -22.07 3.19
N LYS A 223 -19.76 -23.34 3.00
CA LYS A 223 -21.08 -23.82 2.58
C LYS A 223 -22.25 -23.38 3.49
N LYS A 224 -23.31 -22.87 2.85
CA LYS A 224 -24.74 -22.85 3.25
C LYS A 224 -25.05 -22.57 4.73
N VAL A 225 -25.12 -21.29 5.10
CA VAL A 225 -26.06 -20.80 6.13
C VAL A 225 -26.83 -19.64 5.51
N LYS A 226 -28.16 -19.73 5.50
CA LYS A 226 -29.07 -18.70 4.96
C LYS A 226 -29.06 -17.50 5.92
N TYR A 227 -28.23 -16.50 5.66
CA TYR A 227 -28.49 -15.11 6.04
C TYR A 227 -27.92 -14.21 4.94
N GLN A 228 -28.72 -13.22 4.56
CA GLN A 228 -28.37 -12.19 3.59
C GLN A 228 -27.17 -11.40 4.12
N ASP A 229 -26.01 -11.55 3.49
CA ASP A 229 -24.99 -10.51 3.32
C ASP A 229 -23.90 -11.02 2.36
N ASN A 230 -23.62 -10.22 1.34
CA ASN A 230 -23.02 -10.65 0.06
C ASN A 230 -21.54 -10.27 -0.06
N TYR A 231 -20.54 -11.09 0.28
CA TYR A 231 -19.15 -10.81 -0.17
C TYR A 231 -18.32 -12.08 -0.46
N SER A 232 -17.62 -12.12 -1.61
CA SER A 232 -17.11 -13.32 -2.32
C SER A 232 -15.66 -13.25 -2.88
N LYS A 233 -15.08 -14.44 -3.09
CA LYS A 233 -13.98 -14.94 -3.95
C LYS A 233 -12.65 -14.16 -4.04
N SER A 234 -11.52 -14.55 -3.41
CA SER A 234 -10.18 -14.06 -3.83
C SER A 234 -9.67 -14.84 -5.02
N LEU A 235 -9.11 -14.11 -5.99
CA LEU A 235 -8.23 -14.63 -7.02
C LEU A 235 -6.79 -14.62 -6.50
N GLU A 236 -6.02 -15.62 -6.93
CA GLU A 236 -4.65 -15.90 -6.49
C GLU A 236 -3.72 -14.77 -6.93
N HIS A 237 -2.98 -14.17 -5.99
CA HIS A 237 -2.13 -13.02 -6.31
C HIS A 237 -0.73 -13.08 -5.67
N THR A 238 0.32 -12.72 -6.42
CA THR A 238 1.76 -12.95 -6.14
C THR A 238 2.51 -11.57 -6.08
N TYR A 239 3.67 -11.45 -5.40
CA TYR A 239 4.51 -10.21 -5.28
C TYR A 239 6.03 -10.42 -5.51
N PRO A 240 6.77 -9.76 -6.40
CA PRO A 240 8.12 -10.21 -6.79
C PRO A 240 9.13 -10.43 -5.64
N VAL A 241 9.96 -11.48 -5.77
CA VAL A 241 11.28 -11.57 -5.11
C VAL A 241 12.28 -11.02 -6.12
N LEU A 242 12.97 -9.93 -5.78
CA LEU A 242 14.15 -9.45 -6.53
C LEU A 242 15.40 -10.22 -6.11
#